data_AF-A0A2M7D5Y2-F1
#
_entry.id   AF-A0A2M7D5Y2-F1
#
_cell.length_a   1.000
_cell.length_b   1.000
_cell.length_c   1.000
_cell.angle_alpha   90.00
_cell.angle_beta   90.00
_cell.angle_gamma   90.00
#
_symmetry.space_group_name_H-M   'P 1'
#
loop_
_entity.id
_entity.type
_entity.pdbx_description
1 polymer ?
#
loop_
_entity_poly.entity_id
_entity_poly.type
_entity_poly.pdbx_seq_one_letter_code
_entity_poly.pdbx_strand_id
1 'polypeptide(L)'
;DLARRLVMRYGMSEKLGPRTFGETEDLIFLGREISTEKNYSEKIAQEIDKEVHDFIDRAAKTAQKILIERRALLNKITDRLIEKETIEKEEFEELIKNG
;
A
#
# COMPACT_ATOMS: atom_id res chain seq x y z
N ASP A 1 6.37 4.79 -1.14
CA ASP A 1 7.15 3.92 -2.07
C ASP A 1 6.49 2.60 -2.51
N LEU A 2 5.69 1.92 -1.69
CA LEU A 2 5.09 0.63 -2.08
C LEU A 2 4.10 0.77 -3.26
N ALA A 3 3.18 1.74 -3.20
CA ALA A 3 2.18 1.97 -4.25
C ALA A 3 2.80 2.27 -5.62
N ARG A 4 3.86 3.10 -5.66
CA ARG A 4 4.59 3.39 -6.90
C ARG A 4 5.24 2.12 -7.48
N ARG A 5 5.79 1.23 -6.63
CA ARG A 5 6.30 -0.07 -7.08
C ARG A 5 5.19 -1.00 -7.57
N LEU A 6 4.03 -1.05 -6.93
CA LEU A 6 2.88 -1.85 -7.37
C LEU A 6 2.36 -1.41 -8.75
N VAL A 7 2.25 -0.09 -8.97
CA VAL A 7 1.80 0.47 -10.24
C VAL A 7 2.87 0.33 -11.33
N MET A 8 4.14 0.64 -11.04
CA MET A 8 5.20 0.67 -12.06
C MET A 8 5.85 -0.69 -12.32
N ARG A 9 6.07 -1.52 -11.30
CA ARG A 9 6.77 -2.82 -11.44
C ARG A 9 5.84 -4.01 -11.59
N TYR A 10 4.68 -3.98 -10.92
CA TYR A 10 3.75 -5.10 -10.93
C TYR A 10 2.59 -4.91 -11.93
N GLY A 11 2.55 -3.79 -12.66
CA GLY A 11 1.53 -3.54 -13.68
C GLY A 11 0.11 -3.55 -13.13
N MET A 12 -0.08 -3.25 -11.83
CA MET A 12 -1.38 -3.24 -11.15
C MET A 12 -2.17 -1.96 -11.43
N SER A 13 -2.16 -1.50 -12.67
CA SER A 13 -2.95 -0.38 -13.17
C SER A 13 -3.76 -0.82 -14.38
N GLU A 14 -5.09 -0.70 -14.30
CA GLU A 14 -5.96 -1.00 -15.44
C GLU A 14 -5.75 -0.04 -16.62
N LYS A 15 -5.23 1.17 -16.37
CA LYS A 15 -5.01 2.20 -17.40
C LYS A 15 -3.66 2.09 -18.10
N LEU A 16 -2.61 1.82 -17.33
CA LEU A 16 -1.24 1.70 -17.87
C LEU A 16 -0.96 0.30 -18.44
N GLY A 17 -1.86 -0.66 -18.16
CA GLY A 17 -1.75 -2.05 -18.57
C GLY A 17 -0.63 -2.79 -17.83
N PRO A 18 -0.39 -4.07 -18.16
CA PRO A 18 0.67 -4.88 -17.55
C PRO A 18 2.04 -4.53 -18.15
N ARG A 19 2.40 -3.24 -18.14
CA ARG A 19 3.70 -2.76 -18.60
C ARG A 19 4.54 -2.34 -17.41
N THR A 20 5.76 -2.87 -17.36
CA THR A 20 6.76 -2.49 -16.38
C THR A 20 7.38 -1.15 -16.81
N PHE A 21 7.23 -0.13 -16.00
CA PHE A 21 7.86 1.18 -16.21
C PHE A 21 9.08 1.30 -15.30
N GLY A 22 10.24 1.58 -15.87
CA GLY A 22 11.49 1.72 -15.12
C GLY A 22 12.11 0.37 -14.75
N GLU A 23 12.51 -0.40 -15.78
CA GLU A 23 13.56 -1.39 -15.60
C GLU A 23 14.80 -0.68 -15.05
N THR A 24 15.00 -0.80 -13.75
CA THR A 24 16.33 -0.72 -13.17
C THR A 24 16.95 -2.07 -13.46
N GLU A 25 17.61 -2.22 -14.61
CA GLU A 25 18.66 -3.22 -14.69
C GLU A 25 19.68 -2.81 -13.64
N ASP A 26 19.67 -3.50 -12.49
CA ASP A 26 20.75 -3.46 -11.50
C ASP A 26 21.99 -4.11 -12.14
N LEU A 27 22.56 -3.48 -13.16
CA LEU A 27 23.89 -3.80 -13.68
C LEU A 27 24.90 -3.18 -12.72
N ILE A 28 25.23 -3.92 -11.66
CA ILE A 28 26.26 -3.59 -10.66
C ILE A 28 27.69 -3.70 -11.26
N PHE A 29 27.87 -3.36 -12.53
CA PHE A 29 29.17 -3.44 -13.19
C PHE A 29 29.64 -2.08 -13.66
N LEU A 30 30.60 -1.55 -12.90
CA LEU A 30 31.59 -0.55 -13.31
C LEU A 30 31.17 0.93 -13.29
N GLY A 31 31.02 1.48 -12.08
CA GLY A 31 31.54 2.82 -11.73
C GLY A 31 31.23 4.00 -12.66
N ARG A 32 30.05 4.03 -13.28
CA ARG A 32 29.54 5.19 -14.02
C ARG A 32 28.16 5.56 -13.52
N GLU A 33 27.97 6.86 -13.40
CA GLU A 33 26.79 7.54 -12.87
C GLU A 33 25.50 6.87 -13.32
N ILE A 34 24.69 6.48 -12.34
CA ILE A 34 23.36 5.90 -12.50
C ILE A 34 22.46 6.99 -13.06
N SER A 35 22.52 7.23 -14.37
CA SER A 35 21.52 8.01 -15.07
C SER A 35 20.25 7.17 -15.09
N THR A 36 19.33 7.46 -14.16
CA THR A 36 17.99 6.88 -14.16
C THR A 36 17.26 7.43 -15.37
N GLU A 37 17.49 6.86 -16.55
CA GLU A 37 16.74 7.23 -17.75
C GLU A 37 15.29 6.83 -17.54
N LYS A 38 14.44 7.83 -17.34
CA LYS A 38 13.00 7.69 -17.37
C LYS A 38 12.63 7.26 -18.78
N ASN A 39 12.54 5.95 -19.03
CA ASN A 39 12.08 5.34 -20.29
C ASN A 39 10.58 5.59 -20.57
N TYR A 40 10.04 6.73 -20.14
CA TYR A 40 8.64 7.08 -20.29
C TYR A 40 8.47 8.60 -20.45
N SER A 41 7.61 8.98 -21.39
CA SER A 41 7.26 10.39 -21.64
C SER A 41 6.71 11.06 -20.38
N GLU A 42 6.86 12.39 -20.24
CA GLU A 42 6.25 13.17 -19.15
C GLU A 42 4.74 12.90 -19.01
N LYS A 43 4.06 12.66 -20.14
CA LYS A 43 2.64 12.30 -20.14
C LYS A 43 2.37 10.99 -19.38
N ILE A 44 3.23 9.99 -19.57
CA ILE A 44 3.14 8.70 -18.87
C ILE A 44 3.52 8.86 -17.40
N ALA A 45 4.50 9.71 -17.09
CA ALA A 45 4.86 10.05 -15.71
C ALA A 45 3.66 10.60 -14.93
N GLN A 46 2.92 11.53 -15.55
CA GLN A 46 1.72 12.13 -14.98
C GLN A 46 0.60 11.10 -14.78
N GLU A 47 0.44 10.16 -15.72
CA GLU A 47 -0.53 9.07 -15.59
C GLU A 47 -0.17 8.10 -14.46
N ILE A 48 1.12 7.78 -14.29
CA ILE A 48 1.61 6.95 -13.17
C ILE A 48 1.30 7.63 -11.84
N ASP A 49 1.65 8.91 -11.68
CA ASP A 49 1.42 9.62 -10.41
C ASP A 49 -0.07 9.71 -10.08
N LYS A 50 -0.92 9.90 -11.10
CA LYS A 50 -2.38 9.87 -10.93
C LYS A 50 -2.88 8.50 -10.47
N GLU A 51 -2.43 7.42 -11.09
CA GLU A 51 -2.87 6.08 -10.71
C GLU A 51 -2.37 5.69 -9.31
N VAL A 52 -1.14 6.09 -8.95
CA VAL A 52 -0.60 5.89 -7.60
C VAL A 52 -1.47 6.62 -6.56
N HIS A 53 -1.89 7.85 -6.86
CA HIS A 53 -2.80 8.59 -5.99
C HIS A 53 -4.15 7.88 -5.85
N ASP A 54 -4.78 7.50 -6.98
CA ASP A 54 -6.07 6.80 -7.00
C ASP A 54 -6.00 5.43 -6.27
N PHE A 55 -4.87 4.73 -6.37
CA PHE A 55 -4.63 3.49 -5.63
C PHE A 55 -4.56 3.73 -4.12
N ILE A 56 -3.79 4.73 -3.68
CA ILE A 56 -3.67 5.08 -2.25
C ILE A 56 -5.04 5.52 -1.69
N ASP A 57 -5.78 6.34 -2.44
CA ASP A 57 -7.10 6.80 -2.01
C ASP A 57 -8.10 5.64 -1.88
N ARG A 58 -8.12 4.71 -2.85
CA ARG A 58 -8.93 3.48 -2.75
C ARG A 58 -8.53 2.63 -1.55
N ALA A 59 -7.24 2.45 -1.30
CA ALA A 59 -6.75 1.69 -0.15
C ALA A 59 -7.14 2.37 1.17
N ALA A 60 -7.01 3.69 1.26
CA ALA A 60 -7.41 4.48 2.43
C ALA A 60 -8.92 4.38 2.68
N LYS A 61 -9.75 4.54 1.65
CA LYS A 61 -11.20 4.36 1.73
C LYS A 61 -11.59 2.96 2.17
N THR A 62 -10.91 1.93 1.64
CA THR A 62 -11.15 0.54 2.04
C THR A 62 -10.80 0.31 3.50
N ALA A 63 -9.64 0.79 3.95
CA ALA A 63 -9.23 0.72 5.34
C ALA A 63 -10.22 1.46 6.26
N GLN A 64 -10.64 2.67 5.88
CA GLN A 64 -11.64 3.44 6.62
C GLN A 64 -12.98 2.69 6.70
N LYS A 65 -13.43 2.08 5.59
CA LYS A 65 -14.65 1.28 5.56
C LYS A 65 -14.56 0.09 6.51
N ILE A 66 -13.46 -0.66 6.48
CA ILE A 66 -13.24 -1.81 7.38
C ILE A 66 -13.24 -1.35 8.85
N LEU A 67 -12.59 -0.24 9.16
CA LEU A 67 -12.57 0.32 10.52
C LEU A 67 -13.95 0.78 10.99
N ILE A 68 -14.77 1.33 10.09
CA ILE A 68 -16.15 1.72 10.41
C ILE A 68 -17.04 0.48 10.60
N GLU A 69 -16.95 -0.51 9.71
CA GLU A 69 -17.72 -1.76 9.82
C GLU A 69 -17.36 -2.52 11.10
N ARG A 70 -16.08 -2.50 11.50
CA ARG A 70 -15.58 -3.15 12.72
C ARG A 70 -15.47 -2.21 13.91
N ARG A 71 -16.16 -1.05 13.89
CA ARG A 71 -16.05 -0.06 14.98
C ARG A 71 -16.48 -0.61 16.34
N ALA A 72 -17.50 -1.46 16.38
CA ALA A 72 -17.94 -2.11 17.62
C ALA A 72 -16.83 -3.00 18.22
N LEU A 73 -16.12 -3.72 17.36
CA LEU A 73 -14.98 -4.56 17.76
C LEU A 73 -13.79 -3.72 18.23
N LEU A 74 -13.51 -2.61 17.54
CA LEU A 74 -12.48 -1.65 17.92
C LEU A 74 -12.74 -1.04 19.31
N ASN A 75 -13.99 -0.69 19.60
CA ASN A 75 -14.40 -0.19 20.91
C ASN A 75 -14.19 -1.26 21.99
N LYS A 76 -14.60 -2.51 21.76
CA LYS A 76 -14.36 -3.63 22.70
C LYS A 76 -12.86 -3.82 23.02
N ILE A 77 -12.01 -3.75 22.01
CA ILE A 77 -10.54 -3.86 22.20
C ILE A 77 -10.02 -2.66 23.01
N THR A 78 -10.54 -1.46 22.75
CA THR A 78 -10.15 -0.24 23.46
C THR A 78 -10.56 -0.30 24.94
N ASP A 79 -11.81 -0.67 25.23
CA ASP A 79 -12.31 -0.86 26.59
C ASP A 79 -11.45 -1.88 27.34
N ARG A 80 -11.08 -2.98 26.66
CA ARG A 80 -10.22 -4.00 27.23
C ARG A 80 -8.79 -3.53 27.50
N LEU A 81 -8.23 -2.71 26.61
CA LEU A 81 -6.90 -2.10 26.81
C LEU A 81 -6.91 -1.10 27.98
N ILE A 82 -8.02 -0.39 28.20
CA ILE A 82 -8.18 0.50 29.36
C ILE A 82 -8.15 -0.30 30.66
N GLU A 83 -8.74 -1.50 30.68
CA GLU A 83 -8.76 -2.34 31.88
C GLU A 83 -7.43 -3.05 32.17
N LYS A 84 -6.75 -3.56 31.14
CA LYS A 84 -5.60 -4.48 31.30
C LYS A 84 -4.24 -3.88 30.91
N GLU A 85 -4.18 -2.66 30.38
CA GLU A 85 -3.00 -1.96 29.80
C GLU A 85 -2.28 -2.70 28.66
N THR A 86 -2.34 -4.03 28.60
CA THR A 86 -1.72 -4.89 27.59
C THR A 86 -2.67 -6.04 27.26
N ILE A 87 -2.84 -6.33 25.96
CA ILE A 87 -3.59 -7.49 25.48
C ILE A 87 -2.62 -8.43 24.78
N GLU A 88 -2.58 -9.68 25.23
CA GLU A 88 -1.81 -10.75 24.60
C GLU A 88 -2.48 -11.24 23.32
N LYS A 89 -1.68 -11.83 22.42
CA LYS A 89 -2.15 -12.26 21.09
C LYS A 89 -3.39 -13.17 21.15
N GLU A 90 -3.42 -14.10 22.09
CA GLU A 90 -4.52 -15.07 22.26
C GLU A 90 -5.83 -14.38 22.66
N GLU A 91 -5.75 -13.42 23.59
CA GLU A 91 -6.90 -12.63 24.04
C GLU A 91 -7.42 -11.70 22.93
N PHE A 92 -6.52 -11.17 22.10
CA PHE A 92 -6.89 -10.40 20.91
C PHE A 92 -7.60 -11.24 19.85
N GLU A 93 -7.11 -12.45 19.57
CA GLU A 93 -7.74 -13.37 18.61
C GLU A 93 -9.13 -13.81 19.07
N GLU A 94 -9.32 -14.02 20.38
CA GLU A 94 -10.61 -14.36 20.95
C GLU A 94 -11.61 -13.19 20.83
N LEU A 95 -11.17 -11.95 21.08
CA LEU A 95 -11.97 -10.74 20.86
C LEU A 95 -12.38 -10.57 19.40
N ILE A 96 -11.49 -10.90 18.46
CA ILE A 96 -11.77 -10.84 17.01
C ILE A 96 -12.77 -11.92 16.57
N LYS A 97 -12.70 -13.13 17.13
CA LYS A 97 -13.63 -14.21 16.76
C LYS A 97 -15.04 -14.02 17.31
N ASN A 98 -15.18 -13.35 18.46
CA ASN A 98 -16.44 -13.20 19.18
C ASN A 98 -17.13 -11.83 18.95
N GLY A 99 -16.69 -11.03 17.98
CA GLY A 99 -17.23 -9.71 17.66
C GLY A 99 -17.58 -9.55 16.19
#